data_AF-N6U718-F1
#
_entry.id   AF-N6U718-F1
#
_cell.length_a   1.000
_cell.length_b   1.000
_cell.length_c   1.000
_cell.angle_alpha   90.00
_cell.angle_beta   90.00
_cell.angle_gamma   90.00
#
_symmetry.space_group_name_H-M   'P 1'
#
loop_
_entity.id
_entity.type
_entity.pdbx_description
1 polymer ?
#
loop_
_entity_poly.entity_id
_entity_poly.type
_entity_poly.pdbx_seq_one_letter_code
_entity_poly.pdbx_strand_id
1 'polypeptide(L)'
;MADGKTIDDGGPAFARPGFYDSSGPSGIDCHPEDGMSLRDWFAGQALPQFIMINEHVTVGRDDVTYAQALAVTASQSYAIADAMIAARKGGA
;
A
#
# COMPACT_ATOMS: atom_id res chain seq x y z
N MET A 1 10.67 -18.52 -10.20
CA MET A 1 10.16 -18.78 -8.84
C MET A 1 10.70 -17.67 -7.98
N ALA A 2 9.91 -16.61 -7.74
CA ALA A 2 10.34 -15.51 -6.88
C ALA A 2 10.44 -16.05 -5.45
N ASP A 3 11.60 -15.87 -4.84
CA ASP A 3 11.91 -16.26 -3.47
C ASP A 3 10.83 -15.66 -2.55
N GLY A 4 10.07 -16.54 -1.88
CA GLY A 4 8.82 -16.24 -1.20
C GLY A 4 9.00 -15.47 0.10
N LYS A 5 9.57 -14.26 0.02
CA LYS A 5 9.58 -13.34 1.16
C LYS A 5 8.14 -12.93 1.44
N THR A 6 7.64 -13.33 2.60
CA THR A 6 6.36 -12.81 3.12
C THR A 6 6.44 -11.29 3.16
N ILE A 7 5.63 -10.64 2.34
CA ILE A 7 5.53 -9.18 2.30
C ILE A 7 4.76 -8.75 3.55
N ASP A 8 5.32 -7.78 4.27
CA ASP A 8 4.67 -7.14 5.41
C ASP A 8 3.67 -6.10 4.92
N ASP A 9 2.39 -6.44 4.95
CA ASP A 9 1.29 -5.63 4.43
C ASP A 9 0.77 -4.59 5.43
N GLY A 10 1.27 -4.61 6.67
CA GLY A 10 0.86 -3.72 7.75
C GLY A 10 -0.54 -3.97 8.33
N GLY A 11 -1.20 -5.06 7.91
CA GLY A 11 -2.58 -5.40 8.28
C GLY A 11 -3.64 -4.60 7.50
N PRO A 12 -4.91 -4.61 7.94
CA PRO A 12 -5.99 -3.91 7.25
C PRO A 12 -5.83 -2.38 7.35
N ALA A 13 -6.03 -1.66 6.23
CA ALA A 13 -5.96 -0.20 6.18
C ALA A 13 -7.07 0.48 6.98
N PHE A 14 -8.25 -0.14 7.05
CA PHE A 14 -9.43 0.38 7.73
C PHE A 14 -9.86 -0.56 8.86
N ALA A 15 -10.51 0.01 9.88
CA ALA A 15 -11.04 -0.76 10.99
C ALA A 15 -12.03 -1.83 10.46
N ARG A 16 -11.86 -3.05 10.94
CA ARG A 16 -12.85 -4.11 10.72
C ARG A 16 -14.03 -3.84 11.65
N PRO A 17 -15.28 -3.82 11.16
CA PRO A 17 -16.43 -3.86 12.05
C PRO A 17 -16.38 -5.18 12.83
N GLY A 18 -16.04 -5.11 14.11
CA GLY A 18 -16.29 -6.19 15.04
C GLY A 18 -17.70 -6.04 15.56
N PHE A 19 -18.52 -7.07 15.49
CA PHE A 19 -19.68 -7.13 16.37
C PHE A 19 -19.13 -7.32 17.79
N TYR A 20 -19.38 -6.36 18.68
CA TYR A 20 -19.07 -6.49 20.09
C TYR A 20 -20.36 -6.89 20.80
N ASP A 21 -20.39 -8.07 21.41
CA ASP A 21 -21.41 -8.40 22.40
C ASP A 21 -20.86 -8.14 23.82
N SER A 22 -21.72 -8.32 24.83
CA SER A 22 -21.34 -8.16 26.25
C SER A 22 -20.25 -9.13 26.74
N SER A 23 -19.81 -10.08 25.91
CA SER A 23 -18.76 -11.06 26.16
C SER A 23 -17.50 -10.85 25.31
N GLY A 24 -17.45 -9.85 24.43
CA GLY A 24 -16.29 -9.54 23.59
C GLY A 24 -16.63 -9.53 22.08
N PRO A 25 -15.64 -9.67 21.20
CA PRO A 25 -15.89 -9.79 19.76
C PRO A 25 -16.76 -11.02 19.49
N SER A 26 -18.02 -10.82 19.10
CA SER A 26 -18.93 -11.91 18.75
C SER A 26 -18.53 -12.44 17.37
N GLY A 27 -18.20 -13.72 17.31
CA GLY A 27 -17.73 -14.39 16.08
C GLY A 27 -18.83 -14.63 15.03
N ILE A 28 -19.90 -13.82 15.01
CA ILE A 28 -21.04 -14.01 14.11
C ILE A 28 -20.75 -13.36 12.75
N ASP A 29 -20.27 -14.19 11.83
CA ASP A 29 -20.58 -14.26 10.40
C ASP A 29 -20.70 -12.95 9.58
N CYS A 30 -19.78 -12.00 9.76
CA CYS A 30 -19.25 -11.31 8.59
C CYS A 30 -17.99 -12.07 8.18
N HIS A 31 -18.03 -12.80 7.06
CA HIS A 31 -16.78 -13.23 6.44
C HIS A 31 -15.90 -11.99 6.32
N PRO A 32 -14.69 -11.96 6.90
CA PRO A 32 -13.80 -10.84 6.72
C PRO A 32 -13.51 -10.76 5.23
N GLU A 33 -14.20 -9.86 4.54
CA GLU A 33 -13.74 -9.37 3.24
C GLU A 33 -12.37 -8.79 3.54
N ASP A 34 -11.34 -9.41 3.00
CA ASP A 34 -9.97 -8.89 3.09
C ASP A 34 -9.97 -7.58 2.31
N GLY A 35 -10.28 -6.49 3.02
CA GLY A 35 -10.20 -5.14 2.50
C GLY A 35 -8.76 -4.77 2.13
N MET A 36 -8.56 -3.52 1.74
CA MET A 36 -7.24 -3.02 1.36
C MET A 36 -6.22 -3.17 2.50
N SER A 37 -5.00 -3.64 2.19
CA SER A 37 -3.90 -3.64 3.15
C SER A 37 -3.41 -2.23 3.44
N LEU A 38 -2.81 -2.01 4.60
CA LEU A 38 -2.23 -0.71 4.97
C LEU A 38 -1.12 -0.31 4.00
N ARG A 39 -0.36 -1.30 3.50
CA ARG A 39 0.65 -1.12 2.46
C ARG A 39 0.06 -0.59 1.15
N ASP A 40 -1.01 -1.21 0.65
CA ASP A 40 -1.67 -0.78 -0.59
C ASP A 40 -2.31 0.60 -0.41
N TRP A 41 -2.85 0.88 0.77
CA TRP A 41 -3.43 2.18 1.08
C TRP A 41 -2.37 3.28 1.08
N PHE A 42 -1.25 3.10 1.80
CA PHE A 42 -0.15 4.08 1.77
C PHE A 42 0.44 4.26 0.38
N ALA A 43 0.62 3.17 -0.38
CA ALA A 43 1.09 3.24 -1.75
C ALA A 43 0.13 4.04 -2.64
N GLY A 44 -1.18 3.84 -2.48
CA GLY A 44 -2.23 4.62 -3.15
C GLY A 44 -2.22 6.09 -2.77
N GLN A 45 -1.91 6.44 -1.51
CA GLN A 45 -1.76 7.84 -1.08
C GLN A 45 -0.51 8.51 -1.67
N ALA A 46 0.59 7.76 -1.83
CA ALA A 46 1.84 8.28 -2.41
C ALA A 46 1.78 8.42 -3.95
N LEU A 47 0.99 7.57 -4.61
CA LEU A 47 0.95 7.43 -6.07
C LEU A 47 0.71 8.73 -6.85
N PRO A 48 -0.27 9.60 -6.51
CA PRO A 48 -0.57 10.79 -7.31
C PRO A 48 0.63 11.74 -7.41
N GLN A 49 1.39 11.90 -6.33
CA GLN A 49 2.54 12.79 -6.30
C GLN A 49 3.66 12.27 -7.21
N PHE A 50 3.93 10.97 -7.20
CA PHE A 50 4.93 10.38 -8.09
C PHE A 50 4.50 10.39 -9.56
N ILE A 51 3.20 10.21 -9.85
CA ILE A 51 2.68 10.36 -11.21
C ILE A 51 2.98 11.76 -11.74
N MET A 52 2.64 12.79 -10.97
CA MET A 52 2.93 14.18 -11.34
C MET A 52 4.41 14.43 -11.57
N ILE A 53 5.28 13.98 -10.66
CA ILE A 53 6.73 14.17 -10.78
C ILE A 53 7.26 13.47 -12.02
N ASN A 54 6.90 12.19 -12.22
CA ASN A 54 7.44 11.41 -13.33
C ASN A 54 6.88 11.86 -14.68
N GLU A 55 5.64 12.35 -14.76
CA GLU A 55 5.11 12.99 -15.97
C GLU A 55 5.98 14.20 -16.36
N HIS A 56 6.24 15.12 -15.43
CA HIS A 56 7.10 16.28 -15.69
C HIS A 56 8.53 15.94 -16.11
N VAL A 57 9.08 14.82 -15.61
CA VAL A 57 10.46 14.41 -15.90
C VAL A 57 10.58 13.60 -17.20
N THR A 58 9.49 13.01 -17.69
CA THR A 58 9.50 12.12 -18.87
C THR A 58 8.92 12.76 -20.13
N VAL A 59 8.20 13.87 -20.01
CA VAL A 59 7.74 14.66 -21.16
C VAL A 59 8.93 15.06 -22.04
N GLY A 60 8.89 14.66 -23.32
CA GLY A 60 9.90 15.01 -24.34
C GLY A 60 11.17 14.16 -24.30
N ARG A 61 11.20 13.08 -23.52
CA ARG A 61 12.31 12.13 -23.50
C ARG A 61 12.05 10.94 -24.42
N ASP A 62 12.97 10.71 -25.35
CA ASP A 62 12.92 9.53 -26.24
C ASP A 62 13.59 8.30 -25.63
N ASP A 63 14.36 8.47 -24.55
CA ASP A 63 15.14 7.41 -23.91
C ASP A 63 14.37 6.65 -22.81
N VAL A 64 13.22 7.16 -22.40
CA VAL A 64 12.37 6.55 -21.36
C VAL A 64 10.95 6.40 -21.88
N THR A 65 10.47 5.16 -21.94
CA THR A 65 9.07 4.91 -22.30
C THR A 65 8.14 5.25 -21.14
N TYR A 66 6.90 5.65 -21.45
CA TYR A 66 5.87 5.90 -20.44
C TYR A 66 5.62 4.68 -19.54
N ALA A 67 5.69 3.45 -20.09
CA ALA A 67 5.54 2.22 -19.32
C ALA A 67 6.66 2.03 -18.27
N GLN A 68 7.91 2.35 -18.62
CA GLN A 68 9.02 2.32 -17.67
C GLN A 68 8.84 3.37 -16.57
N ALA A 69 8.37 4.56 -16.92
CA ALA A 69 8.07 5.61 -15.94
C ALA A 69 7.01 5.14 -14.93
N LEU A 70 5.90 4.56 -15.40
CA LEU A 70 4.86 4.02 -14.52
C LEU A 70 5.36 2.89 -13.60
N ALA A 71 6.23 2.01 -14.09
CA ALA A 71 6.81 0.95 -13.28
C ALA A 71 7.67 1.52 -12.14
N VAL A 72 8.46 2.57 -12.42
CA VAL A 72 9.25 3.28 -11.40
C VAL A 72 8.33 3.98 -10.41
N THR A 73 7.29 4.68 -10.88
CA THR A 73 6.28 5.32 -10.01
C THR A 73 5.67 4.33 -9.03
N ALA A 74 5.22 3.17 -9.50
CA ALA A 74 4.63 2.14 -8.64
C ALA A 74 5.64 1.64 -7.59
N SER A 75 6.89 1.38 -8.00
CA SER A 75 7.95 0.95 -7.09
C SER A 75 8.25 2.01 -6.01
N GLN A 76 8.26 3.29 -6.38
CA GLN A 76 8.51 4.39 -5.44
C GLN A 76 7.37 4.51 -4.41
N SER A 77 6.12 4.38 -4.84
CA SER A 77 4.95 4.39 -3.94
C SER A 77 5.01 3.26 -2.91
N TYR A 78 5.33 2.04 -3.33
CA TYR A 78 5.47 0.92 -2.40
C TYR A 78 6.67 1.08 -1.45
N ALA A 79 7.78 1.67 -1.90
CA ALA A 79 8.92 1.95 -1.03
C ALA A 79 8.56 2.95 0.08
N ILE A 80 7.73 3.97 -0.21
CA ILE A 80 7.19 4.88 0.81
C ILE A 80 6.27 4.13 1.77
N ALA A 81 5.37 3.29 1.25
CA ALA A 81 4.48 2.47 2.09
C ALA A 81 5.26 1.58 3.08
N ASP A 82 6.29 0.90 2.60
CA ASP A 82 7.16 0.04 3.41
C ASP A 82 7.89 0.84 4.49
N ALA A 83 8.36 2.05 4.16
CA ALA A 83 8.98 2.95 5.14
C ALA A 83 8.00 3.44 6.23
N MET A 84 6.74 3.72 5.85
CA MET A 84 5.70 4.11 6.81
C MET A 84 5.34 2.97 7.77
N ILE A 85 5.24 1.74 7.26
CA ILE A 85 5.01 0.55 8.10
C ILE A 85 6.18 0.33 9.07
N ALA A 86 7.42 0.45 8.58
CA ALA A 86 8.61 0.32 9.43
C ALA A 86 8.64 1.40 10.54
N ALA A 87 8.34 2.66 10.20
CA ALA A 87 8.27 3.75 11.17
C ALA A 87 7.22 3.49 12.26
N ARG A 88 6.02 3.04 11.87
CA ARG A 88 4.94 2.69 12.79
C ARG A 88 5.35 1.60 13.79
N LYS A 89 6.06 0.56 13.33
CA LYS A 89 6.59 -0.50 14.20
C LYS A 89 7.65 0.02 15.19
N GLY A 90 8.36 1.09 14.82
CA GLY A 90 9.30 1.80 15.68
C GLY A 90 8.67 2.77 16.69
N GLY A 91 7.34 2.94 16.67
CA GLY A 91 6.61 3.82 17.60
C GLY A 91 6.47 5.27 17.14
N ALA A 92 6.57 5.53 15.83
CA ALA A 92 6.28 6.85 15.23
C ALA A 92 4.78 7.21 15.26
#